data_AF-A0A1C7MBD1-F1
#
_entry.id   AF-A0A1C7MBD1-F1
#
_cell.length_a   1.000
_cell.length_b   1.000
_cell.length_c   1.000
_cell.angle_alpha   90.00
_cell.angle_beta   90.00
_cell.angle_gamma   90.00
#
_symmetry.space_group_name_H-M   'P 1'
#
loop_
_entity.id
_entity.type
_entity.pdbx_description
1 polymer ?
#
loop_
_entity_poly.entity_id
_entity_poly.type
_entity_poly.pdbx_seq_one_letter_code
_entity_poly.pdbx_strand_id
1 'polypeptide(L)'
;MGAKCKQSTQSIASEILSLPQPGQTVTADEDLRTEDFEITPKTTIRVLKDKLQQYGCPVSGNKDALIERLRSFASEKESWRGIILQPRARHQRGAQMGTAANKHSAKRVAEIRGVDRTQRKLQEADIVNNDAWADRVLAMCANAAVPPLSLASRAGSPPVSPDVTAVSAVTPSRHDISIEQMSCQKLAGSDDNYQLVRAISQMNHKLDALGMSFRTHLAQPSISSAASFLHAPTVRPPADILQAHGQSDTMETTSAPPSHSHEVTVITAITAPPPPTSLHIRVQARLTTVPQDQIDPENLAVVQLHDGSFAFDRTSVPVIRPGILFSNDLPRLFREWHSADDPKTSALTINGRGIPVKDWPLIFKKRLGNRVQTWSDMKTIWGNWKFVAEERDRFESDEAFWAAWTDNKGDRMCYQHILDGLKQNRMKKDAKDAADTRRYFNGDLGSPAARGVFQYQKGNGRGPRRYVLTKDAHVAEKWRGLLAMDAWVAAQWREMEASG
;
A
#
# COMPACT_ATOMS: atom_id res chain seq x y z
N MET A 1 13.52 -36.33 -23.68
CA MET A 1 12.05 -36.41 -23.83
C MET A 1 11.46 -36.87 -22.51
N GLY A 2 10.99 -35.95 -21.67
CA GLY A 2 10.40 -36.28 -20.37
C GLY A 2 8.89 -36.49 -20.51
N ALA A 3 8.42 -37.72 -20.35
CA ALA A 3 7.00 -38.04 -20.34
C ALA A 3 6.33 -37.33 -19.16
N LYS A 4 5.51 -36.31 -19.45
CA LYS A 4 4.64 -35.68 -18.46
C LYS A 4 3.58 -36.72 -18.06
N CYS A 5 3.78 -37.35 -16.91
CA CYS A 5 2.77 -38.18 -16.25
C CYS A 5 1.54 -37.30 -15.97
N LYS A 6 0.50 -37.43 -16.78
CA LYS A 6 -0.81 -36.81 -16.54
C LYS A 6 -1.40 -37.49 -15.31
N GLN A 7 -1.29 -36.84 -14.15
CA GLN A 7 -2.01 -37.28 -12.97
C GLN A 7 -3.51 -37.17 -13.26
N SER A 8 -4.18 -38.31 -13.26
CA SER A 8 -5.62 -38.42 -13.43
C SER A 8 -6.30 -37.72 -12.26
N THR A 9 -6.84 -36.52 -12.51
CA THR A 9 -7.72 -35.83 -11.56
C THR A 9 -8.99 -36.65 -11.42
N GLN A 10 -9.04 -37.52 -10.42
CA GLN A 10 -10.28 -38.19 -10.04
C GLN A 10 -11.27 -37.11 -9.60
N SER A 11 -12.40 -37.04 -10.30
CA SER A 11 -13.49 -36.13 -9.96
C SER A 11 -14.06 -36.57 -8.61
N ILE A 12 -13.78 -35.80 -7.55
CA ILE A 12 -14.24 -36.08 -6.19
C ILE A 12 -15.76 -35.87 -6.16
N ALA A 13 -16.52 -36.94 -5.93
CA ALA A 13 -17.95 -36.83 -5.63
C ALA A 13 -18.16 -36.06 -4.31
N SER A 14 -19.26 -35.31 -4.20
CA SER A 14 -19.64 -34.64 -2.95
C SER A 14 -19.74 -35.67 -1.81
N GLU A 15 -19.00 -35.43 -0.73
CA GLU A 15 -18.90 -36.33 0.41
C GLU A 15 -19.18 -35.54 1.70
N ILE A 16 -19.99 -36.09 2.60
CA ILE A 16 -20.32 -35.46 3.88
C ILE A 16 -19.55 -36.18 4.99
N LEU A 17 -18.76 -35.44 5.75
CA LEU A 17 -18.02 -35.95 6.91
C LEU A 17 -18.63 -35.41 8.21
N SER A 18 -18.99 -36.29 9.14
CA SER A 18 -19.42 -35.87 10.48
C SER A 18 -18.19 -35.62 11.35
N LEU A 19 -17.98 -34.35 11.73
CA LEU A 19 -16.84 -33.89 12.52
C LEU A 19 -17.33 -33.32 13.86
N PRO A 20 -16.58 -33.44 14.95
CA PRO A 20 -17.01 -32.93 16.24
C PRO A 20 -16.94 -31.40 16.29
N GLN A 21 -17.85 -30.74 17.02
CA GLN A 21 -17.90 -29.29 17.09
C GLN A 21 -16.73 -28.74 17.94
N PRO A 22 -15.85 -27.88 17.38
CA PRO A 22 -14.68 -27.39 18.11
C PRO A 22 -15.09 -26.50 19.29
N GLY A 23 -14.46 -26.72 20.45
CA GLY A 23 -14.69 -25.93 21.67
C GLY A 23 -15.83 -26.43 22.55
N GLN A 24 -16.41 -27.60 22.27
CA GLN A 24 -17.37 -28.24 23.19
C GLN A 24 -16.66 -28.68 24.48
N THR A 25 -17.31 -28.46 25.62
CA THR A 25 -16.91 -29.06 26.90
C THR A 25 -17.59 -30.42 27.00
N VAL A 26 -16.82 -31.48 27.17
CA VAL A 26 -17.36 -32.85 27.20
C VAL A 26 -17.32 -33.30 28.66
N THR A 27 -18.50 -33.48 29.25
CA THR A 27 -18.67 -34.22 30.51
C THR A 27 -18.53 -35.72 30.22
N ALA A 28 -18.03 -36.50 31.18
CA ALA A 28 -17.59 -37.89 30.96
C ALA A 28 -18.64 -38.82 30.31
N ASP A 29 -19.93 -38.47 30.48
CA ASP A 29 -21.08 -39.28 30.07
C ASP A 29 -21.89 -38.68 28.88
N GLU A 30 -21.50 -37.54 28.33
CA GLU A 30 -22.22 -36.92 27.21
C GLU A 30 -21.65 -37.27 25.83
N ASP A 31 -22.54 -37.57 24.88
CA ASP A 31 -22.19 -37.76 23.48
C ASP A 31 -21.66 -36.45 22.85
N LEU A 32 -20.60 -36.58 22.03
CA LEU A 32 -20.00 -35.46 21.32
C LEU A 32 -20.97 -34.92 20.26
N ARG A 33 -21.17 -33.59 20.22
CA ARG A 33 -21.96 -32.97 19.15
C ARG A 33 -21.13 -32.97 17.88
N THR A 34 -21.71 -33.51 16.81
CA THR A 34 -21.10 -33.54 15.48
C THR A 34 -21.78 -32.53 14.55
N GLU A 35 -20.97 -31.86 13.73
CA GLU A 35 -21.35 -31.02 12.59
C GLU A 35 -21.02 -31.78 11.30
N ASP A 36 -21.96 -31.78 10.36
CA ASP A 36 -21.75 -32.35 9.03
C ASP A 36 -21.00 -31.34 8.15
N PHE A 37 -19.83 -31.75 7.67
CA PHE A 37 -18.97 -30.95 6.79
C PHE A 37 -18.96 -31.54 5.38
N GLU A 38 -19.57 -30.83 4.44
CA GLU A 38 -19.65 -31.25 3.05
C GLU A 38 -18.39 -30.86 2.25
N ILE A 39 -17.68 -31.87 1.74
CA ILE A 39 -16.58 -31.71 0.81
C ILE A 39 -17.15 -31.75 -0.61
N THR A 40 -17.27 -30.57 -1.21
CA THR A 40 -17.65 -30.43 -2.63
C THR A 40 -16.40 -30.20 -3.50
N PRO A 41 -16.48 -30.38 -4.83
CA PRO A 41 -15.41 -29.96 -5.74
C PRO A 41 -14.98 -28.49 -5.56
N LYS A 42 -15.91 -27.64 -5.10
CA LYS A 42 -15.70 -26.21 -4.85
C LYS A 42 -14.99 -25.91 -3.53
N THR A 43 -14.84 -26.89 -2.63
CA THR A 43 -14.14 -26.70 -1.36
C THR A 43 -12.68 -26.34 -1.62
N THR A 44 -12.27 -25.18 -1.14
CA THR A 44 -10.92 -24.63 -1.38
C THR A 44 -9.91 -25.19 -0.39
N ILE A 45 -8.62 -25.22 -0.77
CA ILE A 45 -7.51 -25.62 0.12
C ILE A 45 -7.51 -24.83 1.43
N ARG A 46 -7.88 -23.54 1.37
CA ARG A 46 -7.96 -22.68 2.56
C ARG A 46 -8.99 -23.19 3.56
N VAL A 47 -10.20 -23.52 3.11
CA VAL A 47 -11.27 -24.06 3.97
C VAL A 47 -10.84 -25.37 4.62
N LEU A 48 -10.18 -26.26 3.87
CA LEU A 48 -9.65 -27.52 4.40
C LEU A 48 -8.58 -27.29 5.47
N LYS A 49 -7.62 -26.37 5.22
CA LYS A 49 -6.59 -26.02 6.20
C LYS A 49 -7.18 -25.40 7.46
N ASP A 50 -8.16 -24.52 7.31
CA ASP A 50 -8.83 -23.86 8.44
C ASP A 50 -9.58 -24.88 9.31
N LYS A 51 -10.26 -25.87 8.70
CA LYS A 51 -10.91 -26.97 9.46
C LYS A 51 -9.88 -27.90 10.12
N LEU A 52 -8.84 -28.35 9.41
CA LEU A 52 -7.76 -29.17 10.02
C LEU A 52 -7.05 -28.44 11.18
N GLN A 53 -6.84 -27.12 11.05
CA GLN A 53 -6.21 -26.31 12.10
C GLN A 53 -7.08 -26.24 13.37
N GLN A 54 -8.40 -26.26 13.25
CA GLN A 54 -9.32 -26.29 14.41
C GLN A 54 -9.15 -27.56 15.25
N TYR A 55 -8.80 -28.68 14.61
CA TYR A 55 -8.55 -29.97 15.24
C TYR A 55 -7.06 -30.21 15.57
N GLY A 56 -6.18 -29.22 15.35
CA GLY A 56 -4.75 -29.38 15.59
C GLY A 56 -4.03 -30.33 14.62
N CYS A 57 -4.66 -30.68 13.49
CA CYS A 57 -4.06 -31.56 12.49
C CYS A 57 -3.05 -30.81 11.59
N PRO A 58 -2.07 -31.50 10.99
CA PRO A 58 -1.11 -30.89 10.06
C PRO A 58 -1.78 -30.26 8.82
N VAL A 59 -1.40 -29.02 8.49
CA VAL A 59 -2.00 -28.20 7.40
C VAL A 59 -1.16 -28.11 6.10
N SER A 60 -0.12 -28.93 5.95
CA SER A 60 0.76 -28.95 4.76
C SER A 60 0.26 -29.92 3.68
N GLY A 61 0.61 -29.72 2.40
CA GLY A 61 0.27 -30.66 1.31
C GLY A 61 -0.73 -30.13 0.28
N ASN A 62 -1.02 -30.97 -0.73
CA ASN A 62 -2.00 -30.71 -1.79
C ASN A 62 -3.44 -30.90 -1.27
N LYS A 63 -4.44 -30.56 -2.10
CA LYS A 63 -5.87 -30.64 -1.72
C LYS A 63 -6.26 -32.06 -1.29
N ASP A 64 -5.81 -33.07 -2.01
CA ASP A 64 -6.17 -34.47 -1.77
C ASP A 64 -5.61 -34.98 -0.44
N ALA A 65 -4.34 -34.67 -0.12
CA ALA A 65 -3.75 -35.03 1.17
C ALA A 65 -4.45 -34.34 2.36
N LEU A 66 -5.01 -33.13 2.17
CA LEU A 66 -5.80 -32.45 3.19
C LEU A 66 -7.17 -33.11 3.36
N ILE A 67 -7.83 -33.52 2.27
CA ILE A 67 -9.10 -34.26 2.31
C ILE A 67 -8.91 -35.61 2.99
N GLU A 68 -7.88 -36.36 2.61
CA GLU A 68 -7.58 -37.68 3.17
C GLU A 68 -7.29 -37.60 4.68
N ARG A 69 -6.54 -36.60 5.13
CA ARG A 69 -6.36 -36.37 6.58
C ARG A 69 -7.65 -36.04 7.29
N LEU A 70 -8.55 -35.27 6.67
CA LEU A 70 -9.84 -34.96 7.27
C LEU A 70 -10.73 -36.20 7.36
N ARG A 71 -10.66 -37.11 6.36
CA ARG A 71 -11.31 -38.42 6.39
C ARG A 71 -10.73 -39.32 7.49
N SER A 72 -9.41 -39.43 7.59
CA SER A 72 -8.75 -40.22 8.65
C SER A 72 -9.15 -39.71 10.04
N PHE A 73 -9.15 -38.39 10.23
CA PHE A 73 -9.61 -37.78 11.48
C PHE A 73 -11.10 -38.08 11.75
N ALA A 74 -11.96 -38.03 10.73
CA ALA A 74 -13.39 -38.34 10.88
C ALA A 74 -13.65 -39.82 11.22
N SER A 75 -12.81 -40.75 10.76
CA SER A 75 -12.95 -42.18 11.07
C SER A 75 -12.52 -42.55 12.49
N GLU A 76 -11.58 -41.80 13.09
CA GLU A 76 -11.02 -42.10 14.42
C GLU A 76 -11.81 -41.42 15.54
N LYS A 77 -13.09 -41.82 15.74
CA LYS A 77 -13.96 -41.20 16.75
C LYS A 77 -13.41 -41.26 18.18
N GLU A 78 -12.60 -42.27 18.50
CA GLU A 78 -11.98 -42.43 19.82
C GLU A 78 -10.88 -41.38 20.08
N SER A 79 -10.18 -40.91 19.05
CA SER A 79 -9.11 -39.91 19.18
C SER A 79 -9.65 -38.49 19.43
N TRP A 80 -10.94 -38.26 19.13
CA TRP A 80 -11.61 -36.98 19.32
C TRP A 80 -11.58 -36.53 20.78
N ARG A 81 -11.80 -37.46 21.72
CA ARG A 81 -11.77 -37.14 23.16
C ARG A 81 -10.42 -36.58 23.57
N GLY A 82 -9.30 -37.15 23.09
CA GLY A 82 -7.96 -36.67 23.44
C GLY A 82 -7.61 -35.29 22.86
N ILE A 83 -8.15 -34.95 21.69
CA ILE A 83 -7.81 -33.72 20.96
C ILE A 83 -8.71 -32.55 21.37
N ILE A 84 -9.99 -32.81 21.64
CA ILE A 84 -11.01 -31.78 21.91
C ILE A 84 -11.06 -31.44 23.40
N LEU A 85 -10.85 -32.41 24.27
CA LEU A 85 -10.87 -32.19 25.72
C LEU A 85 -9.63 -31.49 26.25
N GLN A 86 -8.57 -31.39 25.44
CA GLN A 86 -7.43 -30.59 25.86
C GLN A 86 -7.82 -29.12 25.76
N PRO A 87 -7.94 -28.38 26.89
CA PRO A 87 -8.15 -26.94 26.83
C PRO A 87 -7.04 -26.39 25.96
N ARG A 88 -7.41 -25.85 24.79
CA ARG A 88 -6.48 -25.41 23.74
C ARG A 88 -5.30 -24.76 24.42
N ALA A 89 -4.15 -25.45 24.43
CA ALA A 89 -3.01 -25.04 25.24
C ALA A 89 -2.79 -23.56 24.97
N ARG A 90 -3.15 -22.71 25.96
CA ARG A 90 -3.03 -21.26 25.79
C ARG A 90 -1.59 -21.07 25.39
N HIS A 91 -1.37 -20.57 24.18
CA HIS A 91 -0.05 -20.46 23.55
C HIS A 91 0.99 -20.27 24.64
N GLN A 92 1.76 -21.32 24.94
CA GLN A 92 2.73 -21.27 26.02
C GLN A 92 3.62 -20.08 25.69
N ARG A 93 3.52 -19.04 26.52
CA ARG A 93 4.14 -17.73 26.24
C ARG A 93 5.60 -18.05 25.98
N GLY A 94 6.03 -17.85 24.73
CA GLY A 94 7.13 -18.60 24.13
C GLY A 94 8.26 -18.85 25.12
N ALA A 95 8.57 -20.13 25.35
CA ALA A 95 9.75 -20.48 26.13
C ALA A 95 10.94 -19.67 25.61
N GLN A 96 11.76 -19.13 26.52
CA GLN A 96 12.90 -18.25 26.20
C GLN A 96 13.99 -18.94 25.34
N MET A 97 13.74 -20.16 24.86
CA MET A 97 14.68 -20.94 24.07
C MET A 97 14.21 -20.98 22.61
N GLY A 98 15.09 -20.54 21.70
CA GLY A 98 14.86 -20.59 20.26
C GLY A 98 15.26 -19.29 19.53
N THR A 99 15.18 -19.33 18.20
CA THR A 99 15.51 -18.20 17.30
C THR A 99 14.73 -16.92 17.60
N ALA A 100 13.55 -17.03 18.22
CA ALA A 100 12.76 -15.90 18.68
C ALA A 100 13.41 -15.12 19.84
N ALA A 101 14.15 -15.79 20.73
CA ALA A 101 14.91 -15.13 21.81
C ALA A 101 16.12 -14.35 21.28
N ASN A 102 16.64 -14.75 20.11
CA ASN A 102 17.71 -14.04 19.43
C ASN A 102 17.25 -12.82 18.62
N LYS A 103 15.92 -12.55 18.53
CA LYS A 103 15.42 -11.36 17.84
C LYS A 103 15.87 -10.10 18.57
N HIS A 104 16.24 -9.07 17.80
CA HIS A 104 16.80 -7.83 18.32
C HIS A 104 15.88 -7.11 19.32
N SER A 105 14.56 -7.27 19.20
CA SER A 105 13.58 -6.75 20.17
C SER A 105 13.63 -7.49 21.50
N ALA A 106 13.77 -8.82 21.50
CA ALA A 106 13.92 -9.62 22.71
C ALA A 106 15.24 -9.30 23.43
N LYS A 107 16.34 -9.17 22.67
CA LYS A 107 17.64 -8.72 23.20
C LYS A 107 17.56 -7.32 23.82
N ARG A 108 16.91 -6.37 23.13
CA ARG A 108 16.75 -5.00 23.65
C ARG A 108 15.86 -4.95 24.90
N VAL A 109 14.81 -5.77 24.99
CA VAL A 109 13.99 -5.89 26.20
C VAL A 109 14.77 -6.53 27.35
N ALA A 110 15.61 -7.54 27.07
CA ALA A 110 16.49 -8.15 28.07
C ALA A 110 17.54 -7.14 28.58
N GLU A 111 18.13 -6.34 27.68
CA GLU A 111 19.09 -5.28 27.99
C GLU A 111 18.45 -4.16 28.83
N ILE A 112 17.28 -3.66 28.43
CA ILE A 112 16.55 -2.60 29.17
C ILE A 112 16.13 -3.08 30.55
N ARG A 113 15.77 -4.36 30.71
CA ARG A 113 15.35 -4.94 31.99
C ARG A 113 16.52 -5.47 32.84
N GLY A 114 17.77 -5.32 32.39
CA GLY A 114 18.94 -5.82 33.12
C GLY A 114 18.92 -7.34 33.35
N VAL A 115 18.20 -8.09 32.52
CA VAL A 115 18.08 -9.54 32.63
C VAL A 115 19.17 -10.18 31.78
N ASP A 116 20.42 -9.95 32.16
CA ASP A 116 21.53 -10.85 31.81
C ASP A 116 21.79 -11.76 33.02
N ARG A 117 20.73 -12.45 33.46
CA ARG A 117 20.87 -13.55 34.40
C ARG A 117 20.82 -14.82 33.55
N THR A 118 21.98 -15.42 33.29
CA THR A 118 22.05 -16.88 33.41
C THR A 118 21.24 -17.22 34.66
N GLN A 119 20.24 -18.10 34.57
CA GLN A 119 19.41 -18.46 35.71
C GLN A 119 20.34 -18.93 36.84
N ARG A 120 20.70 -18.03 37.74
CA ARG A 120 21.42 -18.36 38.96
C ARG A 120 20.42 -19.24 39.71
N LYS A 121 20.74 -20.53 39.87
CA LYS A 121 20.00 -21.39 40.79
C LYS A 121 19.87 -20.60 42.09
N LEU A 122 18.63 -20.30 42.49
CA LEU A 122 18.37 -19.67 43.78
C LEU A 122 19.07 -20.53 44.83
N GLN A 123 19.87 -19.90 45.68
CA GLN A 123 20.48 -20.66 46.76
C GLN A 123 19.38 -21.01 47.77
N GLU A 124 19.57 -22.10 48.50
CA GLU A 124 18.60 -22.58 49.50
C GLU A 124 18.16 -21.47 50.46
N ALA A 125 19.08 -20.58 50.84
CA ALA A 125 18.79 -19.42 51.69
C ALA A 125 17.79 -18.43 51.06
N ASP A 126 17.84 -18.22 49.75
CA ASP A 126 16.90 -17.34 49.05
C ASP A 126 15.51 -17.98 48.94
N ILE A 127 15.46 -19.32 48.81
CA ILE A 127 14.22 -20.09 48.79
C ILE A 127 13.54 -19.97 50.15
N VAL A 128 14.26 -20.29 51.23
CA VAL A 128 13.76 -20.17 52.61
C VAL A 128 13.29 -18.75 52.93
N ASN A 129 14.00 -17.72 52.46
CA ASN A 129 13.61 -16.34 52.70
C ASN A 129 12.35 -15.93 51.91
N ASN A 130 12.19 -16.43 50.68
CA ASN A 130 10.97 -16.20 49.89
C ASN A 130 9.77 -16.93 50.49
N ASP A 131 9.95 -18.16 50.98
CA ASP A 131 8.89 -18.93 51.62
C ASP A 131 8.45 -18.24 52.92
N ALA A 132 9.40 -17.80 53.76
CA ALA A 132 9.10 -17.03 54.96
C ALA A 132 8.45 -15.65 54.68
N TRP A 133 8.68 -15.08 53.50
CA TRP A 133 7.96 -13.89 53.05
C TRP A 133 6.53 -14.23 52.62
N ALA A 134 6.35 -15.31 51.85
CA ALA A 134 5.05 -15.77 51.38
C ALA A 134 4.12 -16.12 52.56
N ASP A 135 4.64 -16.82 53.57
CA ASP A 135 3.89 -17.16 54.79
C ASP A 135 3.42 -15.91 55.55
N ARG A 136 4.27 -14.87 55.62
CA ARG A 136 3.89 -13.59 56.24
C ARG A 136 2.78 -12.87 55.48
N VAL A 137 2.82 -12.89 54.15
CA VAL A 137 1.77 -12.30 53.32
C VAL A 137 0.45 -13.07 53.48
N LEU A 138 0.51 -14.41 53.50
CA LEU A 138 -0.67 -15.24 53.73
C LEU A 138 -1.27 -15.02 55.13
N ALA A 139 -0.44 -14.88 56.16
CA ALA A 139 -0.90 -14.56 57.51
C ALA A 139 -1.56 -13.17 57.59
N MET A 140 -1.03 -12.17 56.87
CA MET A 140 -1.66 -10.85 56.78
C MET A 140 -3.03 -10.91 56.09
N CYS A 141 -3.16 -11.71 55.03
CA CYS A 141 -4.44 -11.91 54.36
C CYS A 141 -5.46 -12.66 55.22
N ALA A 142 -5.03 -13.65 56.00
CA ALA A 142 -5.89 -14.40 56.92
C ALA A 142 -6.42 -13.52 58.06
N ASN A 143 -5.61 -12.59 58.56
CA ASN A 143 -5.99 -11.65 59.62
C ASN A 143 -6.83 -10.46 59.12
N ALA A 144 -6.94 -10.26 57.80
CA ALA A 144 -7.78 -9.23 57.19
C ALA A 144 -9.25 -9.65 57.02
N ALA A 145 -9.68 -10.76 57.63
CA ALA A 145 -11.08 -11.16 57.67
C ALA A 145 -11.92 -10.12 58.43
N VAL A 146 -12.63 -9.30 57.65
CA VAL A 146 -13.56 -8.25 58.08
C VAL A 146 -14.59 -8.81 59.06
N PRO A 147 -14.86 -8.15 60.22
CA PRO A 147 -15.88 -8.62 61.14
C PRO A 147 -17.27 -8.55 60.48
N PRO A 148 -18.15 -9.53 60.73
CA PRO A 148 -19.44 -9.60 60.06
C PRO A 148 -20.31 -8.40 60.47
N LEU A 149 -20.70 -7.60 59.48
CA LEU A 149 -21.64 -6.50 59.65
C LEU A 149 -22.99 -7.04 60.14
N SER A 150 -23.34 -6.66 61.36
CA SER A 150 -24.64 -6.90 61.98
C SER A 150 -25.74 -6.21 61.15
N LEU A 151 -26.65 -7.01 60.59
CA LEU A 151 -27.92 -6.53 60.02
C LEU A 151 -28.83 -6.06 61.15
N ALA A 152 -28.89 -4.75 61.37
CA ALA A 152 -29.96 -4.12 62.14
C ALA A 152 -31.00 -3.52 61.20
N SER A 153 -32.18 -4.10 61.26
CA SER A 153 -33.43 -3.70 60.64
C SER A 153 -33.81 -2.25 60.98
N ARG A 154 -34.24 -1.45 59.99
CA ARG A 154 -34.97 -0.20 60.27
C ARG A 154 -35.96 0.13 59.16
N ALA A 155 -37.22 -0.18 59.47
CA ALA A 155 -38.40 0.34 58.81
C ALA A 155 -38.61 1.82 59.14
N GLY A 156 -39.28 2.53 58.23
CA GLY A 156 -39.96 3.80 58.53
C GLY A 156 -39.63 4.95 57.57
N SER A 157 -40.48 5.15 56.57
CA SER A 157 -40.75 6.47 55.95
C SER A 157 -41.35 7.42 57.01
N PRO A 158 -41.35 8.76 56.83
CA PRO A 158 -42.46 9.43 56.13
C PRO A 158 -42.02 10.77 55.43
N PRO A 159 -42.86 11.80 55.12
CA PRO A 159 -43.05 12.24 53.73
C PRO A 159 -42.93 13.78 53.47
N VAL A 160 -42.98 14.17 52.18
CA VAL A 160 -43.55 15.43 51.60
C VAL A 160 -42.98 16.79 52.06
N SER A 161 -42.29 17.51 51.15
CA SER A 161 -42.81 18.73 50.46
C SER A 161 -41.71 19.51 49.70
N PRO A 162 -42.07 20.39 48.74
CA PRO A 162 -41.18 20.92 47.72
C PRO A 162 -40.77 22.39 47.93
N ASP A 163 -39.86 22.81 47.05
CA ASP A 163 -39.68 24.16 46.48
C ASP A 163 -38.44 24.98 46.91
N VAL A 164 -38.05 25.88 46.00
CA VAL A 164 -37.08 27.01 46.09
C VAL A 164 -35.70 26.81 45.43
N THR A 165 -35.66 27.30 44.18
CA THR A 165 -34.66 28.19 43.51
C THR A 165 -33.17 28.22 43.91
N ALA A 166 -32.35 27.91 42.91
CA ALA A 166 -31.29 28.71 42.28
C ALA A 166 -30.10 29.33 43.08
N VAL A 167 -28.93 29.21 42.43
CA VAL A 167 -27.78 30.15 42.33
C VAL A 167 -26.44 29.72 42.97
N SER A 168 -25.43 29.66 42.08
CA SER A 168 -23.99 29.92 42.21
C SER A 168 -23.01 28.88 42.78
N ALA A 169 -22.24 28.33 41.82
CA ALA A 169 -20.80 28.52 41.64
C ALA A 169 -19.87 28.31 42.85
N VAL A 170 -19.20 27.15 42.87
CA VAL A 170 -17.85 26.97 43.44
C VAL A 170 -17.09 25.96 42.56
N THR A 171 -16.03 26.44 41.91
CA THR A 171 -14.95 25.60 41.36
C THR A 171 -14.14 24.99 42.51
N PRO A 172 -13.55 23.80 42.34
CA PRO A 172 -12.08 23.83 42.26
C PRO A 172 -11.43 22.79 41.34
N SER A 173 -10.35 23.26 40.72
CA SER A 173 -9.03 22.61 40.74
C SER A 173 -8.86 21.21 40.13
N ARG A 174 -8.72 21.21 38.80
CA ARG A 174 -7.60 20.67 38.02
C ARG A 174 -6.57 19.81 38.80
N HIS A 175 -6.59 18.49 38.57
CA HIS A 175 -5.42 17.62 38.68
C HIS A 175 -5.28 16.83 37.37
N ASP A 176 -4.14 17.02 36.71
CA ASP A 176 -3.70 16.30 35.53
C ASP A 176 -3.50 14.82 35.86
N ILE A 177 -4.19 13.93 35.15
CA ILE A 177 -3.84 12.50 35.08
C ILE A 177 -3.49 12.19 33.65
N SER A 178 -2.18 12.07 33.43
CA SER A 178 -1.55 11.56 32.21
C SER A 178 -1.89 10.07 32.09
N ILE A 179 -2.75 9.70 31.13
CA ILE A 179 -3.00 8.29 30.79
C ILE A 179 -1.98 7.87 29.73
N GLU A 180 -1.04 7.04 30.16
CA GLU A 180 -0.06 6.36 29.32
C GLU A 180 -0.72 5.44 28.28
N GLN A 181 -0.08 5.42 27.12
CA GLN A 181 -0.42 4.65 25.93
C GLN A 181 -0.34 3.14 26.19
N MET A 182 -1.48 2.43 26.10
CA MET A 182 -1.49 0.99 25.94
C MET A 182 -1.27 0.61 24.46
N SER A 183 -0.07 0.11 24.17
CA SER A 183 0.34 -0.41 22.86
C SER A 183 -0.11 -1.87 22.69
N CYS A 184 -1.12 -2.11 21.84
CA CYS A 184 -1.49 -3.45 21.38
C CYS A 184 -0.45 -4.02 20.38
N GLN A 185 0.31 -5.04 20.80
CA GLN A 185 1.19 -5.83 19.92
C GLN A 185 0.41 -6.95 19.23
N LYS A 186 0.43 -6.99 17.89
CA LYS A 186 -0.09 -8.08 17.06
C LYS A 186 1.06 -8.99 16.57
N LEU A 187 0.76 -10.29 16.57
CA LEU A 187 1.60 -11.45 16.26
C LEU A 187 2.01 -11.49 14.78
N ALA A 188 3.21 -12.02 14.50
CA ALA A 188 3.78 -12.19 13.16
C ALA A 188 4.00 -13.67 12.82
N GLY A 189 3.68 -14.06 11.59
CA GLY A 189 4.00 -15.35 10.99
C GLY A 189 4.25 -15.26 9.48
N SER A 190 5.40 -15.81 9.06
CA SER A 190 5.91 -16.12 7.71
C SER A 190 6.28 -14.95 6.79
N ASP A 191 7.60 -14.77 6.60
CA ASP A 191 8.25 -13.49 6.33
C ASP A 191 9.43 -13.69 5.36
N ASP A 192 9.22 -13.38 4.08
CA ASP A 192 10.29 -13.00 3.13
C ASP A 192 9.74 -11.95 2.15
N ASN A 193 8.51 -12.16 1.66
CA ASN A 193 7.80 -11.13 0.88
C ASN A 193 7.22 -10.00 1.77
N TYR A 194 6.93 -10.30 3.04
CA TYR A 194 6.39 -9.33 4.01
C TYR A 194 7.43 -8.33 4.51
N GLN A 195 8.71 -8.70 4.62
CA GLN A 195 9.78 -7.76 5.03
C GLN A 195 9.99 -6.64 3.99
N LEU A 196 9.93 -6.97 2.70
CA LEU A 196 10.06 -5.97 1.63
C LEU A 196 8.83 -5.04 1.58
N VAL A 197 7.63 -5.60 1.69
CA VAL A 197 6.37 -4.83 1.75
C VAL A 197 6.32 -3.95 3.01
N ARG A 198 6.83 -4.43 4.14
CA ARG A 198 6.95 -3.67 5.39
C ARG A 198 8.01 -2.57 5.29
N ALA A 199 9.14 -2.84 4.64
CA ALA A 199 10.17 -1.83 4.36
C ALA A 199 9.62 -0.69 3.48
N ILE A 200 8.85 -1.01 2.44
CA ILE A 200 8.16 -0.03 1.59
C ILE A 200 7.11 0.76 2.38
N SER A 201 6.33 0.08 3.22
CA SER A 201 5.33 0.72 4.09
C SER A 201 5.97 1.66 5.13
N GLN A 202 7.13 1.28 5.69
CA GLN A 202 7.91 2.13 6.60
C GLN A 202 8.53 3.33 5.88
N MET A 203 8.97 3.18 4.62
CA MET A 203 9.47 4.30 3.80
C MET A 203 8.34 5.29 3.51
N ASN A 204 7.16 4.81 3.13
CA ASN A 204 6.01 5.68 2.87
C ASN A 204 5.45 6.35 4.14
N HIS A 205 5.62 5.75 5.33
CA HIS A 205 5.29 6.41 6.60
C HIS A 205 6.27 7.54 6.95
N LYS A 206 7.56 7.38 6.60
CA LYS A 206 8.57 8.42 6.80
C LYS A 206 8.40 9.59 5.83
N LEU A 207 7.96 9.34 4.60
CA LEU A 207 7.64 10.39 3.62
C LEU A 207 6.43 11.23 4.05
N ASP A 208 5.38 10.60 4.62
CA ASP A 208 4.23 11.34 5.19
C ASP A 208 4.62 12.14 6.46
N ALA A 209 5.55 11.64 7.28
CA ALA A 209 6.03 12.33 8.48
C ALA A 209 6.94 13.54 8.16
N LEU A 210 7.55 13.56 6.97
CA LEU A 210 8.40 14.66 6.50
C LEU A 210 7.62 15.73 5.71
N GLY A 211 6.29 15.61 5.58
CA GLY A 211 5.47 16.59 4.85
C GLY A 211 5.85 16.76 3.38
N MET A 212 6.60 15.81 2.80
CA MET A 212 7.07 15.91 1.43
C MET A 212 5.95 15.48 0.47
N SER A 213 5.17 16.46 0.04
CA SER A 213 4.37 16.34 -1.18
C SER A 213 5.35 16.30 -2.35
N PHE A 214 5.35 15.20 -3.12
CA PHE A 214 5.99 15.19 -4.43
C PHE A 214 5.20 16.13 -5.34
N ARG A 215 5.60 17.40 -5.41
CA ARG A 215 5.22 18.29 -6.53
C ARG A 215 5.94 17.78 -7.77
N THR A 216 5.23 17.06 -8.62
CA THR A 216 5.59 16.95 -10.03
C THR A 216 5.51 18.35 -10.63
N HIS A 217 6.67 19.01 -10.78
CA HIS A 217 6.78 20.21 -11.60
C HIS A 217 6.64 19.83 -13.07
N LEU A 218 5.41 19.68 -13.56
CA LEU A 218 5.12 19.83 -14.98
C LEU A 218 4.93 21.33 -15.22
N ALA A 219 6.01 22.01 -15.58
CA ALA A 219 5.93 23.35 -16.14
C ALA A 219 5.33 23.22 -17.55
N GLN A 220 4.05 23.53 -17.73
CA GLN A 220 3.49 23.85 -19.03
C GLN A 220 3.88 25.29 -19.38
N PRO A 221 4.57 25.56 -20.51
CA PRO A 221 4.72 26.92 -20.99
C PRO A 221 3.39 27.39 -21.57
N SER A 222 2.75 28.35 -20.92
CA SER A 222 1.65 29.11 -21.51
C SER A 222 2.22 30.02 -22.60
N ILE A 223 2.07 29.64 -23.86
CA ILE A 223 2.32 30.52 -24.99
C ILE A 223 1.08 31.40 -25.12
N SER A 224 1.12 32.58 -24.51
CA SER A 224 0.14 33.63 -24.78
C SER A 224 0.61 34.44 -25.98
N SER A 225 -0.19 34.41 -27.03
CA SER A 225 0.01 35.15 -28.26
C SER A 225 -0.21 36.64 -28.02
N ALA A 226 0.84 37.44 -28.20
CA ALA A 226 0.73 38.88 -28.36
C ALA A 226 1.63 39.29 -29.53
N ALA A 227 0.98 39.62 -30.64
CA ALA A 227 1.59 40.24 -31.80
C ALA A 227 2.11 41.63 -31.42
N SER A 228 3.35 41.93 -31.80
CA SER A 228 3.76 43.29 -32.21
C SER A 228 5.06 43.22 -33.01
N PHE A 229 4.98 43.84 -34.18
CA PHE A 229 6.05 44.09 -35.14
C PHE A 229 7.22 44.85 -34.50
N LEU A 230 8.45 44.60 -34.98
CA LEU A 230 9.36 45.60 -35.58
C LEU A 230 10.68 44.94 -36.05
N HIS A 231 10.89 45.01 -37.37
CA HIS A 231 12.12 45.25 -38.13
C HIS A 231 13.53 44.85 -37.61
N ALA A 232 14.25 44.13 -38.49
CA ALA A 232 15.65 44.30 -38.95
C ALA A 232 16.49 42.99 -38.91
N PRO A 233 17.66 42.92 -39.60
CA PRO A 233 17.75 42.67 -41.04
C PRO A 233 18.51 41.37 -41.38
N THR A 234 18.21 40.82 -42.55
CA THR A 234 18.84 39.63 -43.14
C THR A 234 20.27 39.92 -43.61
N VAL A 235 21.25 39.22 -43.01
CA VAL A 235 22.63 39.14 -43.50
C VAL A 235 22.76 37.93 -44.43
N ARG A 236 23.06 38.20 -45.72
CA ARG A 236 23.53 37.22 -46.71
C ARG A 236 25.01 36.89 -46.47
N PRO A 237 25.45 35.67 -46.78
CA PRO A 237 26.80 35.45 -47.28
C PRO A 237 26.78 35.14 -48.80
N PRO A 238 27.89 35.46 -49.52
CA PRO A 238 27.95 35.40 -50.97
C PRO A 238 28.38 34.02 -51.48
N ALA A 239 27.92 33.70 -52.69
CA ALA A 239 28.57 32.75 -53.60
C ALA A 239 29.89 33.36 -54.09
N ASP A 240 30.94 32.56 -54.30
CA ASP A 240 31.24 32.01 -55.64
C ASP A 240 32.64 31.33 -55.72
N ILE A 241 32.75 30.43 -56.72
CA ILE A 241 33.94 30.10 -57.56
C ILE A 241 34.85 28.88 -57.24
N LEU A 242 34.57 27.83 -58.04
CA LEU A 242 35.42 27.05 -58.98
C LEU A 242 36.21 25.77 -58.59
N GLN A 243 35.84 24.71 -59.33
CA GLN A 243 36.65 23.70 -60.08
C GLN A 243 37.47 22.68 -59.26
N ALA A 244 37.55 21.38 -59.60
CA ALA A 244 37.58 20.74 -60.92
C ALA A 244 37.34 19.21 -60.83
N HIS A 245 36.75 18.64 -61.90
CA HIS A 245 36.98 17.32 -62.56
C HIS A 245 36.98 16.02 -61.69
N GLY A 246 36.25 14.96 -62.04
CA GLY A 246 36.19 14.37 -63.37
C GLY A 246 34.99 13.45 -63.65
N GLN A 247 34.85 13.23 -64.95
CA GLN A 247 33.76 12.61 -65.71
C GLN A 247 33.84 11.08 -65.74
N SER A 248 32.67 10.43 -65.85
CA SER A 248 32.28 9.48 -66.93
C SER A 248 30.75 9.25 -66.79
N ASP A 249 29.89 9.69 -67.72
CA ASP A 249 29.51 9.09 -69.03
C ASP A 249 28.91 7.67 -68.90
N THR A 250 27.79 7.23 -69.50
CA THR A 250 26.68 7.71 -70.38
C THR A 250 25.69 6.49 -70.42
N MET A 251 24.34 6.54 -70.47
CA MET A 251 23.40 6.77 -71.60
C MET A 251 21.95 6.69 -71.04
N GLU A 252 21.06 7.68 -71.25
CA GLU A 252 20.08 7.86 -72.36
C GLU A 252 19.13 6.64 -72.56
N THR A 253 17.79 6.76 -72.52
CA THR A 253 16.96 7.37 -73.58
C THR A 253 15.47 7.46 -73.19
N THR A 254 14.92 8.68 -73.21
CA THR A 254 13.70 9.17 -73.90
C THR A 254 12.41 8.32 -73.99
N SER A 255 11.28 8.86 -73.51
CA SER A 255 10.19 9.40 -74.36
C SER A 255 8.84 9.56 -73.61
N ALA A 256 8.20 10.71 -73.86
CA ALA A 256 6.77 11.00 -73.70
C ALA A 256 6.24 11.44 -75.09
N PRO A 257 4.99 11.90 -75.30
CA PRO A 257 3.65 11.63 -74.72
C PRO A 257 2.67 11.24 -75.88
N PRO A 258 1.31 11.41 -75.84
CA PRO A 258 0.68 12.75 -75.92
C PRO A 258 -0.71 12.92 -75.23
N SER A 259 -1.12 14.19 -75.22
CA SER A 259 -2.39 14.79 -74.81
C SER A 259 -3.64 14.27 -75.51
N HIS A 260 -4.78 14.35 -74.82
CA HIS A 260 -6.06 14.70 -75.43
C HIS A 260 -6.85 15.69 -74.57
N SER A 261 -7.15 16.82 -75.19
CA SER A 261 -8.06 17.87 -74.74
C SER A 261 -9.51 17.46 -74.95
N HIS A 262 -10.41 17.81 -74.03
CA HIS A 262 -11.78 18.18 -74.37
C HIS A 262 -12.28 19.28 -73.42
N GLU A 263 -12.75 20.36 -74.04
CA GLU A 263 -13.65 21.36 -73.47
C GLU A 263 -14.90 20.71 -72.88
N VAL A 264 -15.59 21.40 -71.95
CA VAL A 264 -17.01 21.76 -72.05
C VAL A 264 -17.48 22.46 -70.76
N THR A 265 -17.99 23.67 -70.97
CA THR A 265 -19.17 24.32 -70.37
C THR A 265 -19.20 24.76 -68.91
N VAL A 266 -19.23 26.10 -68.80
CA VAL A 266 -19.76 26.93 -67.72
C VAL A 266 -21.18 26.50 -67.33
N ILE A 267 -21.38 26.11 -66.06
CA ILE A 267 -22.69 26.14 -65.41
C ILE A 267 -22.56 26.80 -64.03
N THR A 268 -23.19 27.97 -63.97
CA THR A 268 -23.90 28.65 -62.89
C THR A 268 -23.81 28.10 -61.47
N ALA A 269 -23.49 29.03 -60.56
CA ALA A 269 -23.54 28.93 -59.12
C ALA A 269 -24.81 28.27 -58.57
N ILE A 270 -24.63 27.26 -57.73
CA ILE A 270 -25.59 26.87 -56.70
C ILE A 270 -24.87 26.98 -55.36
N THR A 271 -25.30 27.98 -54.60
CA THR A 271 -24.96 28.22 -53.19
C THR A 271 -25.12 26.93 -52.39
N ALA A 272 -24.00 26.35 -51.98
CA ALA A 272 -23.98 25.25 -51.03
C ALA A 272 -24.53 25.74 -49.67
N PRO A 273 -25.45 25.01 -49.02
CA PRO A 273 -25.92 25.37 -47.69
C PRO A 273 -24.76 25.30 -46.68
N PRO A 274 -24.72 26.20 -45.69
CA PRO A 274 -23.69 26.18 -44.67
C PRO A 274 -23.67 24.81 -43.98
N PRO A 275 -22.49 24.27 -43.64
CA PRO A 275 -22.41 23.02 -42.88
C PRO A 275 -23.24 23.19 -41.61
N PRO A 276 -24.08 22.20 -41.24
CA PRO A 276 -24.85 22.29 -40.01
C PRO A 276 -23.85 22.53 -38.89
N THR A 277 -23.95 23.68 -38.24
CA THR A 277 -23.26 24.01 -37.03
C THR A 277 -23.63 22.92 -36.04
N SER A 278 -22.76 21.91 -35.94
CA SER A 278 -22.91 20.84 -34.99
C SER A 278 -22.67 21.48 -33.64
N LEU A 279 -23.75 22.01 -33.06
CA LEU A 279 -23.84 22.27 -31.65
C LEU A 279 -23.58 20.91 -31.00
N HIS A 280 -22.31 20.65 -30.71
CA HIS A 280 -21.90 19.72 -29.68
C HIS A 280 -22.49 20.28 -28.38
N ILE A 281 -23.79 20.06 -28.20
CA ILE A 281 -24.45 20.05 -26.92
C ILE A 281 -23.77 18.90 -26.20
N ARG A 282 -22.63 19.21 -25.59
CA ARG A 282 -22.01 18.36 -24.57
C ARG A 282 -23.06 18.36 -23.47
N VAL A 283 -23.96 17.38 -23.54
CA VAL A 283 -24.91 17.05 -22.48
C VAL A 283 -24.01 16.67 -21.31
N GLN A 284 -23.59 17.68 -20.54
CA GLN A 284 -23.07 17.48 -19.20
C GLN A 284 -24.26 16.92 -18.45
N ALA A 285 -24.36 15.59 -18.40
CA ALA A 285 -25.20 14.91 -17.45
C ALA A 285 -24.81 15.51 -16.09
N ARG A 286 -25.66 16.42 -15.58
CA ARG A 286 -25.44 17.07 -14.30
C ARG A 286 -25.59 15.97 -13.28
N LEU A 287 -24.47 15.35 -12.93
CA LEU A 287 -24.37 14.51 -11.76
C LEU A 287 -24.83 15.38 -10.61
N THR A 288 -25.92 14.98 -9.98
CA THR A 288 -26.50 15.60 -8.80
C THR A 288 -25.52 15.42 -7.65
N THR A 289 -24.49 16.25 -7.67
CA THR A 289 -23.62 16.46 -6.52
C THR A 289 -24.50 17.01 -5.42
N VAL A 290 -24.47 16.35 -4.26
CA VAL A 290 -25.16 16.84 -3.06
C VAL A 290 -24.64 18.26 -2.79
N PRO A 291 -25.50 19.29 -2.80
CA PRO A 291 -25.10 20.65 -2.50
C PRO A 291 -24.36 20.72 -1.15
N GLN A 292 -23.30 21.52 -1.08
CA GLN A 292 -22.43 21.58 0.11
C GLN A 292 -23.20 21.99 1.38
N ASP A 293 -24.24 22.81 1.23
CA ASP A 293 -25.16 23.26 2.26
C ASP A 293 -26.05 22.15 2.83
N GLN A 294 -26.14 21.00 2.16
CA GLN A 294 -26.91 19.84 2.64
C GLN A 294 -26.06 18.83 3.43
N ILE A 295 -24.74 19.01 3.47
CA ILE A 295 -23.83 18.12 4.20
C ILE A 295 -23.66 18.67 5.62
N ASP A 296 -23.86 17.82 6.63
CA ASP A 296 -23.60 18.18 8.03
C ASP A 296 -22.17 18.74 8.18
N PRO A 297 -21.98 19.95 8.74
CA PRO A 297 -20.66 20.57 8.89
C PRO A 297 -19.66 19.69 9.66
N GLU A 298 -20.10 18.79 10.54
CA GLU A 298 -19.21 17.84 11.23
C GLU A 298 -18.64 16.77 10.30
N ASN A 299 -19.42 16.40 9.28
CA ASN A 299 -19.09 15.40 8.28
C ASN A 299 -18.58 16.00 6.97
N LEU A 300 -18.61 17.31 6.80
CA LEU A 300 -18.12 18.00 5.62
C LEU A 300 -16.58 17.90 5.52
N ALA A 301 -16.11 17.37 4.40
CA ALA A 301 -14.71 17.40 4.00
C ALA A 301 -14.57 18.11 2.65
N VAL A 302 -13.59 19.02 2.55
CA VAL A 302 -13.25 19.70 1.30
C VAL A 302 -11.82 19.33 0.93
N VAL A 303 -11.62 18.83 -0.29
CA VAL A 303 -10.31 18.47 -0.84
C VAL A 303 -10.08 19.16 -2.17
N GLN A 304 -8.82 19.45 -2.48
CA GLN A 304 -8.42 19.95 -3.80
C GLN A 304 -8.03 18.76 -4.67
N LEU A 305 -8.91 18.37 -5.58
CA LEU A 305 -8.64 17.39 -6.62
C LEU A 305 -7.92 18.09 -7.79
N HIS A 306 -7.42 17.30 -8.74
CA HIS A 306 -6.74 17.83 -9.92
C HIS A 306 -7.66 18.70 -10.81
N ASP A 307 -8.98 18.49 -10.75
CA ASP A 307 -10.00 19.22 -11.50
C ASP A 307 -10.76 20.26 -10.65
N GLY A 308 -10.30 20.52 -9.41
CA GLY A 308 -10.79 21.59 -8.55
C GLY A 308 -11.19 21.15 -7.14
N SER A 309 -11.83 22.08 -6.42
CA SER A 309 -12.30 21.83 -5.06
C SER A 309 -13.50 20.88 -5.07
N PHE A 310 -13.46 19.87 -4.20
CA PHE A 310 -14.52 18.87 -4.05
C PHE A 310 -14.94 18.76 -2.58
N ALA A 311 -16.19 19.11 -2.31
CA ALA A 311 -16.85 18.92 -1.03
C ALA A 311 -17.58 17.58 -0.99
N PHE A 312 -17.38 16.80 0.07
CA PHE A 312 -18.06 15.52 0.26
C PHE A 312 -18.34 15.22 1.73
N ASP A 313 -19.25 14.28 1.95
CA ASP A 313 -19.61 13.77 3.27
C ASP A 313 -18.67 12.63 3.65
N ARG A 314 -17.96 12.75 4.78
CA ARG A 314 -17.04 11.73 5.30
C ARG A 314 -17.69 10.37 5.52
N THR A 315 -18.99 10.36 5.83
CA THR A 315 -19.75 9.13 6.07
C THR A 315 -20.11 8.42 4.77
N SER A 316 -20.22 9.15 3.66
CA SER A 316 -20.58 8.60 2.34
C SER A 316 -19.43 7.85 1.65
N VAL A 317 -18.20 8.01 2.13
CA VAL A 317 -17.04 7.29 1.60
C VAL A 317 -17.28 5.78 1.79
N PRO A 318 -17.33 4.96 0.72
CA PRO A 318 -17.58 3.52 0.86
C PRO A 318 -16.39 2.81 1.52
N VAL A 319 -16.65 1.69 2.21
CA VAL A 319 -15.56 0.82 2.67
C VAL A 319 -15.10 0.11 1.41
N ILE A 320 -14.04 0.62 0.78
CA ILE A 320 -13.48 -0.03 -0.40
C ILE A 320 -13.03 -1.42 0.02
N ARG A 321 -13.72 -2.43 -0.50
CA ARG A 321 -13.24 -3.80 -0.40
C ARG A 321 -12.03 -3.94 -1.34
N PRO A 322 -10.96 -4.64 -0.92
CA PRO A 322 -9.83 -4.99 -1.79
C PRO A 322 -10.20 -5.80 -3.05
N GLY A 323 -11.49 -6.05 -3.32
CA GLY A 323 -11.96 -6.80 -4.48
C GLY A 323 -11.90 -6.03 -5.80
N ILE A 324 -11.71 -4.71 -5.79
CA ILE A 324 -11.39 -3.95 -7.00
C ILE A 324 -9.89 -4.13 -7.27
N LEU A 325 -9.56 -5.26 -7.91
CA LEU A 325 -8.19 -5.62 -8.24
C LEU A 325 -7.91 -5.24 -9.69
N PHE A 326 -7.46 -4.00 -9.90
CA PHE A 326 -6.90 -3.54 -11.18
C PHE A 326 -5.74 -4.41 -11.71
N SER A 327 -5.21 -5.33 -10.90
CA SER A 327 -4.21 -6.31 -11.32
C SER A 327 -4.67 -7.21 -12.46
N ASN A 328 -5.98 -7.40 -12.63
CA ASN A 328 -6.55 -8.24 -13.69
C ASN A 328 -7.04 -7.43 -14.90
N ASP A 329 -7.09 -6.10 -14.78
CA ASP A 329 -7.63 -5.21 -15.80
C ASP A 329 -6.85 -3.88 -15.78
N LEU A 330 -5.63 -3.94 -16.31
CA LEU A 330 -4.76 -2.77 -16.46
C LEU A 330 -5.32 -1.69 -17.41
N PRO A 331 -5.98 -2.02 -18.53
CA PRO A 331 -6.65 -1.01 -19.35
C PRO A 331 -7.67 -0.18 -18.55
N ARG A 332 -8.44 -0.83 -17.66
CA ARG A 332 -9.34 -0.11 -16.77
C ARG A 332 -8.59 0.77 -15.76
N LEU A 333 -7.45 0.30 -15.22
CA LEU A 333 -6.59 1.13 -14.37
C LEU A 333 -6.15 2.39 -15.10
N PHE A 334 -5.66 2.28 -16.34
CA PHE A 334 -5.15 3.43 -17.09
C PHE A 334 -6.23 4.47 -17.37
N ARG A 335 -7.44 4.01 -17.72
CA ARG A 335 -8.60 4.88 -17.90
C ARG A 335 -9.00 5.57 -16.60
N GLU A 336 -9.14 4.81 -15.51
CA GLU A 336 -9.60 5.32 -14.21
C GLU A 336 -8.53 6.09 -13.43
N TRP A 337 -7.27 5.99 -13.84
CA TRP A 337 -6.16 6.70 -13.20
C TRP A 337 -6.30 8.22 -13.35
N HIS A 338 -6.65 8.68 -14.55
CA HIS A 338 -6.77 10.11 -14.86
C HIS A 338 -8.20 10.62 -14.82
N SER A 339 -9.15 9.80 -15.25
CA SER A 339 -10.53 10.20 -15.46
C SER A 339 -11.48 9.27 -14.76
N ALA A 340 -12.56 9.81 -14.23
CA ALA A 340 -13.67 9.02 -13.70
C ALA A 340 -14.95 9.40 -14.45
N ASP A 341 -14.86 9.33 -15.79
CA ASP A 341 -15.84 9.89 -16.73
C ASP A 341 -17.23 9.30 -16.55
N ASP A 342 -17.33 8.05 -16.12
CA ASP A 342 -18.59 7.39 -15.83
C ASP A 342 -18.64 6.93 -14.36
N PRO A 343 -19.48 7.58 -13.52
CA PRO A 343 -19.67 7.22 -12.13
C PRO A 343 -20.20 5.80 -11.91
N LYS A 344 -20.82 5.16 -12.92
CA LYS A 344 -21.28 3.77 -12.83
C LYS A 344 -20.15 2.77 -12.97
N THR A 345 -19.09 3.13 -13.70
CA THR A 345 -17.93 2.27 -13.92
C THR A 345 -16.75 2.63 -13.03
N SER A 346 -16.72 3.85 -12.45
CA SER A 346 -15.68 4.25 -11.53
C SER A 346 -15.61 3.33 -10.30
N ALA A 347 -14.40 2.90 -9.95
CA ALA A 347 -14.13 2.10 -8.77
C ALA A 347 -14.50 2.79 -7.45
N LEU A 348 -14.51 4.13 -7.44
CA LEU A 348 -14.87 4.93 -6.28
C LEU A 348 -15.78 6.08 -6.69
N THR A 349 -17.03 6.02 -6.25
CA THR A 349 -18.00 7.09 -6.46
C THR A 349 -18.41 7.67 -5.12
N ILE A 350 -18.29 8.98 -4.97
CA ILE A 350 -18.67 9.74 -3.77
C ILE A 350 -19.63 10.85 -4.22
N ASN A 351 -20.82 10.90 -3.62
CA ASN A 351 -21.86 11.88 -3.98
C ASN A 351 -22.19 11.90 -5.48
N GLY A 352 -22.25 10.72 -6.11
CA GLY A 352 -22.51 10.57 -7.54
C GLY A 352 -21.35 10.97 -8.46
N ARG A 353 -20.22 11.42 -7.92
CA ARG A 353 -19.02 11.77 -8.68
C ARG A 353 -18.00 10.64 -8.58
N GLY A 354 -17.53 10.16 -9.73
CA GLY A 354 -16.41 9.23 -9.79
C GLY A 354 -15.10 9.94 -9.38
N ILE A 355 -14.25 9.27 -8.62
CA ILE A 355 -12.99 9.81 -8.12
C ILE A 355 -11.82 9.07 -8.80
N PRO A 356 -10.98 9.75 -9.59
CA PRO A 356 -9.83 9.13 -10.23
C PRO A 356 -8.89 8.48 -9.23
N VAL A 357 -8.31 7.34 -9.61
CA VAL A 357 -7.49 6.51 -8.71
C VAL A 357 -6.30 7.29 -8.17
N LYS A 358 -5.71 8.21 -8.94
CA LYS A 358 -4.60 9.07 -8.49
C LYS A 358 -4.92 9.95 -7.28
N ASP A 359 -6.19 10.31 -7.09
CA ASP A 359 -6.65 11.23 -6.04
C ASP A 359 -7.13 10.51 -4.77
N TRP A 360 -7.21 9.18 -4.77
CA TRP A 360 -7.63 8.39 -3.60
C TRP A 360 -6.87 8.71 -2.30
N PRO A 361 -5.55 8.97 -2.29
CA PRO A 361 -4.85 9.35 -1.06
C PRO A 361 -5.41 10.62 -0.41
N LEU A 362 -5.98 11.54 -1.18
CA LEU A 362 -6.53 12.78 -0.65
C LEU A 362 -7.82 12.50 0.13
N ILE A 363 -8.62 11.53 -0.30
CA ILE A 363 -9.86 11.14 0.35
C ILE A 363 -9.60 10.29 1.61
N PHE A 364 -8.68 9.33 1.53
CA PHE A 364 -8.51 8.30 2.57
C PHE A 364 -7.49 8.65 3.67
N LYS A 365 -6.70 9.72 3.52
CA LYS A 365 -5.72 10.10 4.55
C LYS A 365 -6.39 10.47 5.87
N LYS A 366 -5.76 10.06 6.99
CA LYS A 366 -6.23 10.16 8.39
C LYS A 366 -6.77 11.52 8.82
N ARG A 367 -6.35 12.62 8.18
CA ARG A 367 -6.83 13.98 8.52
C ARG A 367 -8.28 14.22 8.10
N LEU A 368 -8.80 13.42 7.17
CA LEU A 368 -10.08 13.65 6.52
C LEU A 368 -11.08 12.51 6.73
N GLY A 369 -10.66 11.38 7.30
CA GLY A 369 -11.51 10.21 7.38
C GLY A 369 -11.35 9.39 8.66
N ASN A 370 -12.46 8.78 9.06
CA ASN A 370 -12.59 7.91 10.24
C ASN A 370 -12.00 6.51 9.98
N ARG A 371 -11.39 6.28 8.80
CA ARG A 371 -11.06 4.95 8.25
C ARG A 371 -9.57 4.76 7.99
N VAL A 372 -8.79 5.05 9.02
CA VAL A 372 -7.32 4.91 9.01
C VAL A 372 -6.88 3.49 8.61
N GLN A 373 -7.64 2.47 9.03
CA GLN A 373 -7.31 1.08 8.73
C GLN A 373 -7.47 0.75 7.23
N THR A 374 -8.58 1.16 6.60
CA THR A 374 -8.82 0.93 5.17
C THR A 374 -7.72 1.56 4.31
N TRP A 375 -7.30 2.78 4.63
CA TRP A 375 -6.18 3.41 3.93
C TRP A 375 -4.88 2.64 4.12
N SER A 376 -4.58 2.20 5.34
CA SER A 376 -3.36 1.43 5.63
C SER A 376 -3.27 0.17 4.78
N ASP A 377 -4.39 -0.55 4.63
CA ASP A 377 -4.44 -1.79 3.85
C ASP A 377 -4.33 -1.51 2.34
N MET A 378 -4.97 -0.44 1.87
CA MET A 378 -4.99 -0.06 0.46
C MET A 378 -3.73 0.66 -0.01
N LYS A 379 -3.00 1.36 0.88
CA LYS A 379 -1.85 2.21 0.53
C LYS A 379 -0.77 1.47 -0.24
N THR A 380 -0.50 0.22 0.13
CA THR A 380 0.47 -0.63 -0.57
C THR A 380 0.00 -0.98 -1.98
N ILE A 381 -1.27 -1.36 -2.12
CA ILE A 381 -1.88 -1.74 -3.40
C ILE A 381 -1.94 -0.51 -4.32
N TRP A 382 -2.41 0.62 -3.81
CA TRP A 382 -2.45 1.89 -4.53
C TRP A 382 -1.05 2.34 -4.97
N GLY A 383 -0.05 2.19 -4.11
CA GLY A 383 1.34 2.50 -4.47
C GLY A 383 1.80 1.68 -5.68
N ASN A 384 1.47 0.39 -5.71
CA ASN A 384 1.78 -0.48 -6.84
C ASN A 384 1.02 -0.08 -8.12
N TRP A 385 -0.24 0.32 -8.02
CA TRP A 385 -1.01 0.84 -9.16
C TRP A 385 -0.40 2.13 -9.69
N LYS A 386 -0.03 3.05 -8.80
CA LYS A 386 0.65 4.29 -9.14
C LYS A 386 1.91 4.03 -9.96
N PHE A 387 2.75 3.08 -9.53
CA PHE A 387 3.97 2.73 -10.26
C PHE A 387 3.69 2.29 -11.70
N VAL A 388 2.68 1.46 -11.91
CA VAL A 388 2.35 0.95 -13.26
C VAL A 388 1.70 2.04 -14.11
N ALA A 389 0.80 2.84 -13.54
CA ALA A 389 0.14 3.92 -14.26
C ALA A 389 1.12 5.04 -14.67
N GLU A 390 2.02 5.45 -13.77
CA GLU A 390 3.06 6.46 -14.08
C GLU A 390 4.06 5.94 -15.11
N GLU A 391 4.34 4.63 -15.14
CA GLU A 391 5.14 4.07 -16.23
C GLU A 391 4.38 4.13 -17.56
N ARG A 392 3.09 3.75 -17.58
CA ARG A 392 2.26 3.84 -18.78
C ARG A 392 2.22 5.26 -19.34
N ASP A 393 2.16 6.29 -18.49
CA ASP A 393 2.15 7.69 -18.91
C ASP A 393 3.44 8.15 -19.63
N ARG A 394 4.51 7.35 -19.61
CA ARG A 394 5.74 7.61 -20.38
C ARG A 394 5.65 7.17 -21.83
N PHE A 395 4.62 6.39 -22.18
CA PHE A 395 4.38 5.92 -23.53
C PHE A 395 3.28 6.78 -24.17
N GLU A 396 3.38 6.97 -25.48
CA GLU A 396 2.41 7.78 -26.24
C GLU A 396 1.04 7.09 -26.32
N SER A 397 1.01 5.76 -26.34
CA SER A 397 -0.21 4.96 -26.41
C SER A 397 -0.13 3.70 -25.54
N ASP A 398 -1.30 3.09 -25.30
CA ASP A 398 -1.39 1.83 -24.59
C ASP A 398 -0.71 0.70 -25.38
N GLU A 399 -0.77 0.73 -26.71
CA GLU A 399 -0.11 -0.23 -27.60
C GLU A 399 1.41 -0.16 -27.47
N ALA A 400 1.98 1.05 -27.39
CA ALA A 400 3.42 1.24 -27.20
C ALA A 400 3.86 0.72 -25.82
N PHE A 401 3.06 0.96 -24.78
CA PHE A 401 3.29 0.38 -23.46
C PHE A 401 3.28 -1.15 -23.53
N TRP A 402 2.26 -1.75 -24.15
CA TRP A 402 2.16 -3.20 -24.25
C TRP A 402 3.28 -3.82 -25.08
N ALA A 403 3.71 -3.16 -26.15
CA ALA A 403 4.86 -3.60 -26.94
C ALA A 403 6.14 -3.71 -26.10
N ALA A 404 6.39 -2.73 -25.22
CA ALA A 404 7.53 -2.75 -24.29
C ALA A 404 7.39 -3.80 -23.18
N TRP A 405 6.16 -4.15 -22.81
CA TRP A 405 5.83 -5.13 -21.76
C TRP A 405 5.23 -6.42 -22.33
N THR A 406 5.81 -6.90 -23.42
CA THR A 406 5.50 -8.19 -24.04
C THR A 406 6.55 -9.21 -23.65
N ASP A 407 6.16 -10.46 -23.42
CA ASP A 407 7.11 -11.54 -23.20
C ASP A 407 7.78 -11.99 -24.52
N ASN A 408 8.74 -12.92 -24.41
CA ASN A 408 9.46 -13.45 -25.58
C ASN A 408 8.57 -14.22 -26.57
N LYS A 409 7.31 -14.50 -26.21
CA LYS A 409 6.33 -15.20 -27.07
C LYS A 409 5.38 -14.22 -27.77
N GLY A 410 5.46 -12.93 -27.45
CA GLY A 410 4.52 -11.93 -27.94
C GLY A 410 3.25 -11.80 -27.10
N ASP A 411 3.18 -12.45 -25.94
CA ASP A 411 2.05 -12.32 -25.01
C ASP A 411 2.26 -11.14 -24.04
N ARG A 412 1.19 -10.41 -23.73
CA ARG A 412 1.23 -9.32 -22.75
C ARG A 412 1.64 -9.85 -21.37
N MET A 413 2.62 -9.22 -20.74
CA MET A 413 3.02 -9.57 -19.39
C MET A 413 1.89 -9.33 -18.39
N CYS A 414 1.72 -10.25 -17.42
CA CYS A 414 0.75 -10.03 -16.34
C CYS A 414 1.22 -8.91 -15.39
N TYR A 415 0.28 -8.34 -14.64
CA TYR A 415 0.52 -7.24 -13.71
C TYR A 415 1.75 -7.44 -12.80
N GLN A 416 1.91 -8.64 -12.23
CA GLN A 416 3.01 -8.93 -11.32
C GLN A 416 4.37 -8.91 -12.03
N HIS A 417 4.46 -9.43 -13.26
CA HIS A 417 5.70 -9.40 -14.04
C HIS A 417 6.10 -7.98 -14.44
N ILE A 418 5.14 -7.14 -14.83
CA ILE A 418 5.38 -5.72 -15.10
C ILE A 418 5.93 -5.03 -13.85
N LEU A 419 5.27 -5.23 -12.72
CA LEU A 419 5.66 -4.62 -11.46
C LEU A 419 7.06 -5.06 -10.99
N ASP A 420 7.40 -6.34 -11.14
CA ASP A 420 8.73 -6.84 -10.79
C ASP A 420 9.81 -6.33 -11.75
N GLY A 421 9.51 -6.24 -13.06
CA GLY A 421 10.38 -5.61 -14.04
C GLY A 421 10.64 -4.12 -13.73
N LEU A 422 9.59 -3.37 -13.36
CA LEU A 422 9.71 -1.96 -12.95
C LEU A 422 10.59 -1.79 -11.71
N LYS A 423 10.42 -2.66 -10.71
CA LYS A 423 11.27 -2.66 -9.51
C LYS A 423 12.72 -2.94 -9.87
N GLN A 424 12.97 -3.93 -10.72
CA GLN A 424 14.33 -4.26 -11.16
C GLN A 424 14.96 -3.10 -11.95
N ASN A 425 14.23 -2.49 -12.87
CA ASN A 425 14.69 -1.33 -13.63
C ASN A 425 15.04 -0.16 -12.71
N ARG A 426 14.19 0.12 -11.71
CA ARG A 426 14.48 1.13 -10.70
C ARG A 426 15.71 0.79 -9.88
N MET A 427 15.85 -0.45 -9.41
CA MET A 427 17.04 -0.87 -8.65
C MET A 427 18.32 -0.73 -9.47
N LYS A 428 18.30 -1.12 -10.75
CA LYS A 428 19.44 -0.94 -11.66
C LYS A 428 19.78 0.54 -11.87
N LYS A 429 18.77 1.38 -12.08
CA LYS A 429 18.94 2.83 -12.22
C LYS A 429 19.49 3.46 -10.94
N ASP A 430 18.91 3.12 -9.78
CA ASP A 430 19.37 3.61 -8.48
C ASP A 430 20.80 3.15 -8.18
N ALA A 431 21.17 1.91 -8.54
CA ALA A 431 22.54 1.42 -8.42
C ALA A 431 23.51 2.17 -9.34
N LYS A 432 23.11 2.44 -10.59
CA LYS A 432 23.90 3.25 -11.53
C LYS A 432 24.08 4.68 -11.00
N ASP A 433 22.98 5.38 -10.68
CA ASP A 433 23.01 6.74 -10.14
C ASP A 433 23.89 6.82 -8.88
N ALA A 434 23.82 5.82 -7.98
CA ALA A 434 24.64 5.76 -6.78
C ALA A 434 26.13 5.49 -7.09
N ALA A 435 26.44 4.65 -8.08
CA ALA A 435 27.82 4.43 -8.54
C ALA A 435 28.40 5.69 -9.19
N ASP A 436 27.61 6.37 -10.03
CA ASP A 436 27.95 7.64 -10.66
C ASP A 436 28.22 8.74 -9.62
N THR A 437 27.35 8.82 -8.59
CA THR A 437 27.55 9.72 -7.45
C THR A 437 28.88 9.44 -6.74
N ARG A 438 29.15 8.16 -6.44
CA ARG A 438 30.40 7.77 -5.78
C ARG A 438 31.61 8.08 -6.67
N ARG A 439 31.52 7.88 -7.98
CA ARG A 439 32.57 8.24 -8.94
C ARG A 439 32.84 9.75 -8.91
N TYR A 440 31.79 10.57 -8.98
CA TYR A 440 31.91 12.04 -8.99
C TYR A 440 32.56 12.59 -7.69
N PHE A 441 32.23 12.01 -6.53
CA PHE A 441 32.81 12.41 -5.23
C PHE A 441 34.04 11.58 -4.80
N ASN A 442 34.74 10.92 -5.73
CA ASN A 442 35.94 10.12 -5.44
C ASN A 442 35.75 9.07 -4.33
N GLY A 443 34.56 8.48 -4.25
CA GLY A 443 34.16 7.48 -3.26
C GLY A 443 33.69 8.03 -1.91
N ASP A 444 33.92 9.31 -1.60
CA ASP A 444 33.59 9.92 -0.31
C ASP A 444 32.36 10.84 -0.37
N LEU A 445 31.20 10.26 -0.06
CA LEU A 445 29.93 11.00 0.07
C LEU A 445 29.88 11.91 1.31
N GLY A 446 30.85 11.80 2.22
CA GLY A 446 31.01 12.65 3.40
C GLY A 446 31.81 13.93 3.14
N SER A 447 32.45 14.04 1.97
CA SER A 447 33.32 15.14 1.60
C SER A 447 32.64 16.52 1.75
N PRO A 448 33.38 17.58 2.16
CA PRO A 448 32.87 18.94 2.15
C PRO A 448 32.30 19.38 0.79
N ALA A 449 32.83 18.83 -0.31
CA ALA A 449 32.35 19.09 -1.67
C ALA A 449 30.88 18.66 -1.87
N ALA A 450 30.44 17.61 -1.16
CA ALA A 450 29.06 17.14 -1.20
C ALA A 450 28.08 18.02 -0.39
N ARG A 451 28.57 19.07 0.29
CA ARG A 451 27.78 20.05 1.09
C ARG A 451 26.79 19.39 2.06
N GLY A 452 27.09 18.18 2.53
CA GLY A 452 26.22 17.39 3.41
C GLY A 452 24.93 16.85 2.77
N VAL A 453 24.76 16.93 1.45
CA VAL A 453 23.56 16.49 0.72
C VAL A 453 23.26 14.99 0.94
N PHE A 454 24.32 14.18 1.04
CA PHE A 454 24.24 12.74 1.29
C PHE A 454 24.36 12.37 2.77
N GLN A 455 24.11 13.31 3.68
CA GLN A 455 24.12 13.07 5.12
C GLN A 455 22.71 13.20 5.68
N TYR A 456 22.41 12.42 6.72
CA TYR A 456 21.20 12.59 7.51
C TYR A 456 21.54 12.68 9.00
N GLN A 457 20.72 13.42 9.74
CA GLN A 457 20.85 13.52 11.19
C GLN A 457 19.92 12.53 11.88
N LYS A 458 20.43 11.83 12.88
CA LYS A 458 19.64 10.95 13.73
C LYS A 458 19.94 11.26 15.19
N GLY A 459 18.90 11.67 15.92
CA GLY A 459 18.97 11.83 17.37
C GLY A 459 18.99 10.46 18.04
N ASN A 460 19.95 10.26 18.95
CA ASN A 460 20.07 9.02 19.75
C ASN A 460 19.96 9.29 21.26
N GLY A 461 19.29 10.37 21.66
CA GLY A 461 19.19 10.80 23.06
C GLY A 461 20.48 11.43 23.62
N ARG A 462 21.62 11.28 22.95
CA ARG A 462 22.92 11.91 23.30
C ARG A 462 23.30 13.04 22.32
N GLY A 463 22.30 13.66 21.69
CA GLY A 463 22.46 14.67 20.65
C GLY A 463 22.33 14.13 19.21
N PRO A 464 22.25 15.01 18.20
CA PRO A 464 22.16 14.63 16.80
C PRO A 464 23.52 14.17 16.27
N ARG A 465 23.59 12.95 15.75
CA ARG A 465 24.77 12.47 14.99
C ARG A 465 24.47 12.53 13.49
N ARG A 466 25.47 12.93 12.70
CA ARG A 466 25.42 12.90 11.24
C ARG A 466 25.87 11.54 10.73
N TYR A 467 25.14 11.00 9.78
CA TYR A 467 25.42 9.70 9.14
C TYR A 467 25.41 9.90 7.63
N VAL A 468 26.39 9.30 6.95
CA VAL A 468 26.43 9.26 5.49
C VAL A 468 25.42 8.23 4.99
N LEU A 469 24.70 8.55 3.90
CA LEU A 469 23.77 7.64 3.25
C LEU A 469 24.54 6.50 2.58
N THR A 470 24.18 5.26 2.94
CA THR A 470 24.83 4.06 2.39
C THR A 470 23.98 3.31 1.37
N LYS A 471 22.65 3.48 1.41
CA LYS A 471 21.71 2.77 0.52
C LYS A 471 21.64 3.44 -0.85
N ASP A 472 21.86 2.68 -1.91
CA ASP A 472 21.86 3.17 -3.30
C ASP A 472 20.60 3.96 -3.65
N ALA A 473 19.41 3.46 -3.30
CA ALA A 473 18.15 4.16 -3.56
C ALA A 473 18.09 5.58 -2.95
N HIS A 474 18.68 5.77 -1.76
CA HIS A 474 18.70 7.08 -1.10
C HIS A 474 19.79 7.98 -1.68
N VAL A 475 20.93 7.41 -2.07
CA VAL A 475 22.02 8.15 -2.74
C VAL A 475 21.53 8.63 -4.11
N ALA A 476 20.93 7.75 -4.91
CA ALA A 476 20.36 8.05 -6.22
C ALA A 476 19.30 9.15 -6.16
N GLU A 477 18.38 9.09 -5.19
CA GLU A 477 17.37 10.14 -4.97
C GLU A 477 18.01 11.50 -4.71
N LYS A 478 19.01 11.55 -3.81
CA LYS A 478 19.74 12.79 -3.50
C LYS A 478 20.59 13.28 -4.67
N TRP A 479 21.16 12.37 -5.46
CA TRP A 479 21.94 12.70 -6.64
C TRP A 479 21.10 13.34 -7.73
N ARG A 480 19.98 12.73 -8.08
CA ARG A 480 19.02 13.29 -9.04
C ARG A 480 18.50 14.65 -8.57
N GLY A 481 18.22 14.80 -7.27
CA GLY A 481 17.87 16.09 -6.68
C GLY A 481 18.97 17.14 -6.78
N LEU A 482 20.23 16.75 -6.51
CA LEU A 482 21.39 17.64 -6.62
C LEU A 482 21.60 18.11 -8.06
N LEU A 483 21.54 17.21 -9.04
CA LEU A 483 21.66 17.53 -10.46
C LEU A 483 20.54 18.47 -10.95
N ALA A 484 19.33 18.33 -10.41
CA ALA A 484 18.21 19.19 -10.74
C ALA A 484 18.32 20.60 -10.12
N MET A 485 18.94 20.72 -8.95
CA MET A 485 19.07 21.98 -8.20
C MET A 485 20.33 22.77 -8.54
N ASP A 486 21.45 22.09 -8.83
CA ASP A 486 22.76 22.70 -9.07
C ASP A 486 23.21 22.44 -10.52
N ALA A 487 22.93 23.42 -11.39
CA ALA A 487 23.24 23.33 -12.81
C ALA A 487 24.74 23.19 -13.09
N TRP A 488 25.60 23.69 -12.19
CA TRP A 488 27.05 23.58 -12.32
C TRP A 488 27.52 22.14 -12.07
N VAL A 489 27.01 21.50 -10.99
CA VAL A 489 27.27 20.07 -10.73
C VAL A 489 26.78 19.22 -11.91
N ALA A 490 25.61 19.54 -12.47
CA ALA A 490 25.06 18.82 -13.62
C ALA A 490 25.87 19.02 -14.91
N ALA A 491 26.47 20.20 -15.13
CA ALA A 491 27.34 20.45 -16.28
C ALA A 491 28.67 19.70 -16.13
N GLN A 492 29.29 19.75 -14.96
CA GLN A 492 30.53 19.01 -14.68
C GLN A 492 30.35 17.50 -14.78
N TRP A 493 29.22 16.97 -14.29
CA TRP A 493 28.91 15.56 -14.44
C TRP A 493 28.82 15.15 -15.92
N ARG A 494 28.14 15.95 -16.74
CA ARG A 494 28.05 15.72 -18.19
C ARG A 494 29.42 15.75 -18.89
N GLU A 495 30.30 16.66 -18.48
CA GLU A 495 31.68 16.72 -18.99
C GLU A 495 32.49 15.48 -18.58
N MET A 496 32.30 15.00 -17.35
CA MET A 496 32.92 13.77 -16.85
C MET A 496 32.42 12.53 -17.59
N GLU A 497 31.11 12.46 -17.91
CA GLU A 497 30.53 11.38 -18.73
C GLU A 497 31.00 11.43 -20.20
N ALA A 498 31.29 12.61 -20.74
CA ALA A 498 31.79 12.74 -22.11
C ALA A 498 33.28 12.37 -22.25
N SER A 499 34.06 12.45 -21.16
CA SER A 499 35.51 12.27 -21.17
C SER A 499 35.99 10.84 -20.87
N GLY A 500 35.10 9.94 -20.45
CA GLY A 500 35.46 8.57 -20.07
C GLY A 500 34.51 7.55 -20.66
#